data_AF-A0A9W3CE02-F1
#
_entry.id   AF-A0A9W3CE02-F1
#
_cell.length_a   1.000
_cell.length_b   1.000
_cell.length_c   1.000
_cell.angle_alpha   90.00
_cell.angle_beta   90.00
_cell.angle_gamma   90.00
#
_symmetry.space_group_name_H-M   'P 1'
#
loop_
_entity.id
_entity.type
_entity.pdbx_description
1 polymer ?
#
loop_
_entity_poly.entity_id
_entity_poly.type
_entity_poly.pdbx_seq_one_letter_code
_entity_poly.pdbx_strand_id
1 'polypeptide(L)'
;MFQIPTSNSLQICLVKNGTTTPLISTVEIRPVGNDTYKTVSGSLNLLFPSYLNKSDTDIRYPSERYDRVWTSLFRNEWTQISTTLEVNNLYNVYVPPEAALTTAATPSNSNSPLIINWTSSNVDNQYYLYAHFAEIQELRTNDTREFNMTWNGVHYYGPLVPPKFRLFTVFSPEGVSCKGGECSFQLTRTNISTLFFFLTGMFRNP
;
A
#
# COMPACT_ATOMS: atom_id res chain seq x y z
N MET A 1 1.35 -6.74 -12.88
CA MET A 1 1.45 -5.54 -13.74
C MET A 1 0.03 -5.08 -14.04
N PHE A 2 -0.29 -3.80 -13.82
CA PHE A 2 -1.56 -3.20 -14.22
C PHE A 2 -1.34 -2.41 -15.51
N GLN A 3 -2.27 -2.57 -16.45
CA GLN A 3 -2.25 -1.94 -17.76
C GLN A 3 -3.54 -1.18 -17.94
N ILE A 4 -3.46 0.03 -18.49
CA ILE A 4 -4.62 0.77 -18.98
C ILE A 4 -4.68 0.51 -20.49
N PRO A 5 -5.56 -0.38 -20.96
CA PRO A 5 -5.61 -0.72 -22.36
C PRO A 5 -6.12 0.47 -23.19
N THR A 6 -5.46 0.74 -24.31
CA THR A 6 -5.91 1.72 -25.31
C THR A 6 -6.76 1.08 -26.42
N SER A 7 -6.91 -0.25 -26.39
CA SER A 7 -7.65 -1.06 -27.36
C SER A 7 -8.40 -2.19 -26.66
N ASN A 8 -9.45 -2.69 -27.29
CA ASN A 8 -10.20 -3.87 -26.83
C ASN A 8 -9.50 -5.20 -27.15
N SER A 9 -8.32 -5.17 -27.79
CA SER A 9 -7.52 -6.35 -28.10
C SER A 9 -6.22 -6.38 -27.29
N LEU A 10 -5.95 -7.50 -26.60
CA LEU A 10 -4.64 -7.78 -26.00
C LEU A 10 -3.83 -8.65 -26.94
N GLN A 11 -2.63 -8.20 -27.30
CA GLN A 11 -1.66 -8.99 -28.07
C GLN A 11 -0.50 -9.39 -27.17
N ILE A 12 -0.23 -10.69 -27.07
CA ILE A 12 0.91 -11.23 -26.34
C ILE A 12 1.86 -11.82 -27.38
N CYS A 13 3.05 -11.23 -27.50
CA CYS A 13 4.09 -11.70 -28.42
C CYS A 13 5.20 -12.40 -27.64
N LEU A 14 5.52 -13.63 -28.03
CA LEU A 14 6.62 -14.40 -27.45
C LEU A 14 7.79 -14.40 -28.42
N VAL A 15 8.82 -13.61 -28.13
CA VAL A 15 9.98 -13.42 -29.00
C VAL A 15 11.13 -14.32 -28.54
N LYS A 16 11.77 -15.01 -29.48
CA LYS A 16 12.96 -15.85 -29.23
C LYS A 16 14.23 -15.01 -29.38
N ASN A 17 14.94 -14.76 -28.27
CA ASN A 17 16.20 -14.00 -28.26
C ASN A 17 17.46 -14.85 -28.11
N GLY A 18 17.35 -16.19 -28.14
CA GLY A 18 18.46 -17.12 -27.91
C GLY A 18 18.27 -18.47 -28.61
N THR A 19 19.01 -19.50 -28.19
CA THR A 19 18.95 -20.83 -28.84
C THR A 19 17.75 -21.67 -28.39
N THR A 20 17.25 -21.46 -27.17
CA THR A 20 16.14 -22.20 -26.56
C THR A 20 14.78 -21.80 -27.15
N THR A 21 13.78 -22.67 -27.00
CA THR A 21 12.40 -22.39 -27.39
C THR A 21 11.68 -21.68 -26.26
N PRO A 22 11.10 -20.49 -26.49
CA PRO A 22 10.36 -19.79 -25.44
C PRO A 22 9.05 -20.53 -25.15
N LEU A 23 8.65 -20.59 -23.88
CA LEU A 23 7.45 -21.25 -23.40
C LEU A 23 6.69 -20.30 -22.47
N ILE A 24 5.37 -20.24 -22.62
CA ILE A 24 4.44 -19.66 -21.64
C ILE A 24 3.58 -20.80 -21.12
N SER A 25 3.63 -21.07 -19.81
CA SER A 25 2.76 -22.08 -19.18
C SER A 25 1.36 -21.56 -18.92
N THR A 26 1.25 -20.30 -18.46
CA THR A 26 -0.02 -19.69 -18.07
C THR A 26 0.00 -18.19 -18.32
N VAL A 27 -1.14 -17.64 -18.75
CA VAL A 27 -1.43 -16.21 -18.74
C VAL A 27 -2.71 -16.00 -17.95
N GLU A 28 -2.63 -15.21 -16.88
CA GLU A 28 -3.78 -14.82 -16.06
C GLU A 28 -4.07 -13.33 -16.26
N ILE A 29 -5.33 -13.02 -16.53
CA ILE A 29 -5.80 -11.65 -16.76
C ILE A 29 -6.98 -11.43 -15.83
N ARG A 30 -6.88 -10.42 -14.96
CA ARG A 30 -7.94 -10.02 -14.04
C ARG A 30 -8.37 -8.59 -14.36
N PRO A 31 -9.65 -8.35 -14.69
CA PRO A 31 -10.14 -6.98 -14.83
C PRO A 31 -10.14 -6.28 -13.48
N VAL A 32 -9.78 -5.00 -13.49
CA VAL A 32 -9.72 -4.12 -12.32
C VAL A 32 -10.53 -2.87 -12.64
N GLY A 33 -11.12 -2.22 -11.63
CA GLY A 33 -11.90 -1.01 -11.84
C GLY A 33 -11.06 0.11 -12.47
N ASN A 34 -11.64 0.87 -13.40
CA ASN A 34 -10.94 1.96 -14.10
C ASN A 34 -10.43 3.05 -13.14
N ASP A 35 -11.10 3.25 -12.01
CA ASP A 35 -10.74 4.25 -11.01
C ASP A 35 -9.80 3.72 -9.91
N THR A 36 -9.39 2.45 -9.98
CA THR A 36 -8.60 1.82 -8.91
C THR A 36 -7.18 2.34 -8.85
N TYR A 37 -6.44 2.48 -9.95
CA TYR A 37 -5.09 3.07 -9.91
C TYR A 37 -4.93 4.04 -11.08
N LYS A 38 -4.81 5.33 -10.77
CA LYS A 38 -4.60 6.37 -11.78
C LYS A 38 -3.11 6.58 -11.96
N THR A 39 -2.66 6.54 -13.21
CA THR A 39 -1.31 6.98 -13.60
C THR A 39 -1.40 8.03 -14.69
N VAL A 40 -0.39 8.89 -14.74
CA VAL A 40 -0.27 9.92 -15.76
C VAL A 40 0.03 9.29 -17.13
N SER A 41 0.80 8.19 -17.17
CA SER A 41 1.08 7.41 -18.38
C SER A 41 1.70 6.05 -18.06
N GLY A 42 1.47 5.08 -18.93
CA GLY A 42 2.18 3.80 -18.90
C GLY A 42 1.60 2.76 -17.93
N SER A 43 2.31 1.64 -17.84
CA SER A 43 1.90 0.48 -17.06
C SER A 43 2.44 0.50 -15.64
N LEU A 44 1.59 0.27 -14.64
CA LEU A 44 2.08 0.08 -13.28
C LEU A 44 2.65 -1.30 -13.11
N ASN A 45 3.91 -1.37 -12.68
CA ASN A 45 4.39 -2.56 -12.03
C ASN A 45 4.04 -2.47 -10.55
N LEU A 46 3.09 -3.33 -10.16
CA LEU A 46 2.80 -3.56 -8.76
C LEU A 46 4.10 -4.01 -8.09
N LEU A 47 4.59 -3.20 -7.16
CA LEU A 47 5.78 -3.55 -6.41
C LEU A 47 5.39 -4.30 -5.14
N PHE A 48 4.69 -3.65 -4.20
CA PHE A 48 4.48 -4.23 -2.87
C PHE A 48 3.16 -3.72 -2.24
N PRO A 49 2.03 -4.42 -2.41
CA PRO A 49 0.95 -4.35 -1.45
C PRO A 49 1.44 -4.98 -0.14
N SER A 50 1.37 -4.23 0.94
CA SER A 50 1.82 -4.71 2.25
C SER A 50 0.80 -4.42 3.33
N TYR A 51 0.64 -5.37 4.23
CA TYR A 51 -0.22 -5.22 5.40
C TYR A 51 0.60 -5.47 6.66
N LEU A 52 0.25 -4.77 7.74
CA LEU A 52 1.10 -4.74 8.93
C LEU A 52 0.72 -5.85 9.90
N ASN A 53 1.36 -6.99 9.69
CA ASN A 53 1.09 -8.20 10.44
C ASN A 53 2.40 -8.92 10.73
N LYS A 54 2.55 -9.44 11.95
CA LYS A 54 3.70 -10.25 12.40
C LYS A 54 3.73 -11.65 11.81
N SER A 55 2.64 -12.12 11.22
CA SER A 55 2.57 -13.42 10.54
C SER A 55 3.36 -13.40 9.24
N ASP A 56 3.97 -14.51 8.84
CA ASP A 56 4.64 -14.68 7.53
C ASP A 56 3.68 -15.18 6.44
N THR A 57 2.39 -14.84 6.54
CA THR A 57 1.39 -15.25 5.54
C THR A 57 1.22 -14.17 4.48
N ASP A 58 1.08 -14.60 3.23
CA ASP A 58 0.64 -13.73 2.15
C ASP A 58 -0.88 -13.85 2.00
N ILE A 59 -1.56 -12.73 1.74
CA ILE A 59 -2.96 -12.74 1.30
C ILE A 59 -2.97 -12.74 -0.23
N ARG A 60 -3.58 -13.77 -0.81
CA ARG A 60 -3.69 -14.00 -2.25
C ARG A 60 -5.10 -14.46 -2.61
N TYR A 61 -5.35 -14.73 -3.89
CA TYR A 61 -6.58 -15.38 -4.35
C TYR A 61 -6.84 -16.69 -3.57
N PRO A 62 -8.10 -17.00 -3.18
CA PRO A 62 -9.35 -16.30 -3.48
C PRO A 62 -9.71 -15.15 -2.53
N SER A 63 -8.98 -14.97 -1.43
CA SER A 63 -9.24 -13.90 -0.45
C SER A 63 -8.93 -12.50 -1.01
N GLU A 64 -8.10 -12.41 -2.05
CA GLU A 64 -7.80 -11.20 -2.80
C GLU A 64 -8.31 -11.33 -4.24
N ARG A 65 -9.32 -10.52 -4.60
CA ARG A 65 -10.07 -10.68 -5.86
C ARG A 65 -9.36 -10.14 -7.11
N TYR A 66 -8.37 -9.28 -6.95
CA TYR A 66 -7.58 -8.70 -8.04
C TYR A 66 -6.25 -9.44 -8.25
N ASP A 67 -6.07 -10.58 -7.58
CA ASP A 67 -4.85 -11.40 -7.59
C ASP A 67 -3.58 -10.62 -7.20
N ARG A 68 -3.76 -9.58 -6.38
CA ARG A 68 -2.66 -8.88 -5.71
C ARG A 68 -2.14 -9.78 -4.61
N VAL A 69 -0.83 -9.94 -4.57
CA VAL A 69 -0.15 -10.56 -3.44
C VAL A 69 0.09 -9.49 -2.38
N TRP A 70 -0.62 -9.57 -1.26
CA TRP A 70 -0.33 -8.73 -0.10
C TRP A 70 0.61 -9.48 0.83
N THR A 71 1.81 -8.92 1.01
CA THR A 71 2.83 -9.51 1.88
C THR A 71 2.83 -8.84 3.23
N SER A 72 3.03 -9.63 4.28
CA SER A 72 3.15 -9.10 5.62
C SER A 72 4.41 -8.24 5.77
N LEU A 73 4.28 -7.12 6.47
CA LEU A 73 5.37 -6.23 6.78
C LEU A 73 5.32 -5.89 8.27
N PHE A 74 6.33 -6.29 9.01
CA PHE A 74 6.42 -5.97 10.43
C PHE A 74 7.87 -5.77 10.85
N ARG A 75 8.09 -4.88 11.82
CA ARG A 75 9.41 -4.58 12.38
C ARG A 75 9.42 -4.76 13.88
N ASN A 76 10.59 -5.03 14.45
CA ASN A 76 10.73 -5.29 15.89
C ASN A 76 10.40 -4.05 16.75
N GLU A 77 10.57 -2.86 16.19
CA GLU A 77 10.27 -1.59 16.86
C GLU A 77 8.77 -1.26 16.87
N TRP A 78 7.94 -2.16 16.31
CA TRP A 78 6.50 -1.99 16.21
C TRP A 78 5.75 -2.94 17.14
N THR A 79 4.57 -2.51 17.57
CA THR A 79 3.59 -3.28 18.32
C THR A 79 2.37 -3.50 17.44
N GLN A 80 1.94 -4.76 17.32
CA GLN A 80 0.79 -5.09 16.48
C GLN A 80 -0.48 -4.84 17.30
N ILE A 81 -1.46 -4.23 16.66
CA ILE A 81 -2.84 -4.15 17.14
C ILE A 81 -3.76 -4.88 16.16
N SER A 82 -4.87 -5.39 16.66
CA SER A 82 -5.85 -6.11 15.85
C SER A 82 -7.28 -5.81 16.31
N THR A 83 -8.22 -6.14 15.43
CA THR A 83 -9.65 -6.08 15.70
C THR A 83 -10.36 -7.30 15.10
N THR A 84 -11.51 -7.65 15.68
CA THR A 84 -12.45 -8.61 15.11
C THR A 84 -13.65 -7.92 14.44
N LEU A 85 -13.72 -6.59 14.54
CA LEU A 85 -14.79 -5.79 13.97
C LEU A 85 -14.51 -5.50 12.49
N GLU A 86 -15.58 -5.40 11.72
CA GLU A 86 -15.51 -5.11 10.29
C GLU A 86 -15.08 -3.65 10.06
N VAL A 87 -14.12 -3.45 9.15
CA VAL A 87 -13.75 -2.12 8.67
C VAL A 87 -14.49 -1.84 7.38
N ASN A 88 -15.40 -0.86 7.42
CA ASN A 88 -16.22 -0.50 6.27
C ASN A 88 -15.34 0.02 5.11
N ASN A 89 -15.31 -0.74 4.02
CA ASN A 89 -14.61 -0.44 2.77
C ASN A 89 -15.56 -0.28 1.57
N LEU A 90 -16.88 -0.18 1.78
CA LEU A 90 -17.91 -0.20 0.72
C LEU A 90 -17.69 0.81 -0.40
N TYR A 91 -17.17 1.99 -0.07
CA TYR A 91 -16.93 3.09 -1.03
C TYR A 91 -15.46 3.18 -1.49
N ASN A 92 -14.62 2.23 -1.08
CA ASN A 92 -13.21 2.25 -1.42
C ASN A 92 -12.97 1.52 -2.75
N VAL A 93 -12.48 2.25 -3.76
CA VAL A 93 -12.22 1.72 -5.11
C VAL A 93 -11.01 0.80 -5.20
N TYR A 94 -10.11 0.83 -4.20
CA TYR A 94 -8.90 0.01 -4.12
C TYR A 94 -9.14 -1.36 -3.53
N VAL A 95 -10.18 -1.47 -2.70
CA VAL A 95 -10.73 -2.70 -2.14
C VAL A 95 -9.63 -3.60 -1.54
N PRO A 96 -8.85 -3.14 -0.53
CA PRO A 96 -7.92 -4.03 0.16
C PRO A 96 -8.65 -5.25 0.73
N PRO A 97 -8.02 -6.43 0.77
CA PRO A 97 -8.63 -7.62 1.36
C PRO A 97 -8.93 -7.40 2.84
N GLU A 98 -10.08 -7.91 3.31
CA GLU A 98 -10.56 -7.72 4.69
C GLU A 98 -9.55 -8.18 5.74
N ALA A 99 -8.87 -9.30 5.49
CA ALA A 99 -7.82 -9.82 6.37
C ALA A 99 -6.63 -8.86 6.55
N ALA A 100 -6.38 -7.95 5.59
CA ALA A 100 -5.38 -6.91 5.74
C ALA A 100 -5.87 -5.77 6.65
N LEU A 101 -7.18 -5.50 6.68
CA LEU A 101 -7.79 -4.39 7.43
C LEU A 101 -7.97 -4.67 8.93
N THR A 102 -7.79 -5.92 9.36
CA THR A 102 -8.00 -6.34 10.76
C THR A 102 -6.77 -6.12 11.64
N THR A 103 -5.63 -5.72 11.07
CA THR A 103 -4.35 -5.56 11.78
C THR A 103 -3.65 -4.26 11.42
N ALA A 104 -2.82 -3.78 12.35
CA ALA A 104 -1.92 -2.66 12.14
C ALA A 104 -0.71 -2.67 13.07
N ALA A 105 0.21 -1.75 12.81
CA ALA A 105 1.34 -1.44 13.65
C ALA A 105 1.18 -0.09 14.36
N THR A 106 1.69 -0.03 15.58
CA THR A 106 2.06 1.19 16.28
C THR A 106 3.56 1.16 16.58
N PRO A 107 4.27 2.29 16.67
CA PRO A 107 5.58 2.35 17.32
C PRO A 107 5.49 1.78 18.73
N SER A 108 6.48 0.97 19.13
CA SER A 108 6.61 0.49 20.50
C SER A 108 7.00 1.62 21.46
N ASN A 109 7.70 2.64 20.96
CA ASN A 109 7.93 3.90 21.67
C ASN A 109 7.01 4.98 21.09
N SER A 110 6.13 5.55 21.92
CA SER A 110 5.14 6.54 21.51
C SER A 110 5.72 7.79 20.82
N ASN A 111 6.99 8.13 21.09
CA ASN A 111 7.67 9.25 20.45
C ASN A 111 8.35 8.89 19.12
N SER A 112 8.49 7.60 18.83
CA SER A 112 9.14 7.17 17.59
C SER A 112 8.17 7.24 16.41
N PRO A 113 8.65 7.59 15.22
CA PRO A 113 7.85 7.47 14.01
C PRO A 113 7.71 6.01 13.56
N LEU A 114 6.67 5.73 12.77
CA LEU A 114 6.64 4.54 11.90
C LEU A 114 7.35 4.89 10.59
N ILE A 115 8.35 4.09 10.21
CA ILE A 115 9.15 4.34 9.01
C ILE A 115 9.15 3.09 8.12
N ILE A 116 8.83 3.29 6.85
CA ILE A 116 8.99 2.29 5.79
C ILE A 116 9.97 2.82 4.77
N ASN A 117 11.01 2.03 4.53
CA ASN A 117 12.02 2.32 3.53
C ASN A 117 12.00 1.27 2.45
N TRP A 118 12.30 1.69 1.23
CA TRP A 118 12.51 0.80 0.10
C TRP A 118 13.60 1.36 -0.80
N THR A 119 14.28 0.46 -1.49
CA THR A 119 15.31 0.81 -2.46
C THR A 119 14.72 0.87 -3.86
N SER A 120 15.30 1.72 -4.69
CA SER A 120 14.97 1.83 -6.10
C SER A 120 16.11 1.26 -6.94
N SER A 121 15.78 0.32 -7.83
CA SER A 121 16.75 -0.24 -8.77
C SER A 121 17.17 0.74 -9.87
N ASN A 122 16.39 1.81 -10.09
CA ASN A 122 16.67 2.88 -11.04
C ASN A 122 16.21 4.22 -10.44
N VAL A 123 17.06 5.24 -10.43
CA VAL A 123 16.73 6.57 -9.89
C VAL A 123 15.57 7.26 -10.61
N ASP A 124 15.31 6.87 -11.87
CA ASP A 124 14.23 7.43 -12.70
C ASP A 124 12.85 6.82 -12.41
N ASN A 125 12.81 5.73 -11.63
CA ASN A 125 11.53 5.11 -11.27
C ASN A 125 10.65 6.07 -10.49
N GLN A 126 9.38 6.11 -10.85
CA GLN A 126 8.38 6.88 -10.15
C GLN A 126 7.52 5.98 -9.28
N TYR A 127 7.33 6.37 -8.02
CA TYR A 127 6.56 5.62 -7.04
C TYR A 127 5.23 6.32 -6.75
N TYR A 128 4.18 5.52 -6.66
CA TYR A 128 2.84 5.94 -6.31
C TYR A 128 2.45 5.26 -4.99
N LEU A 129 2.10 6.09 -4.01
CA LEU A 129 1.69 5.62 -2.69
C LEU A 129 0.17 5.56 -2.62
N TYR A 130 -0.35 4.48 -2.04
CA TYR A 130 -1.75 4.28 -1.71
C TYR A 130 -1.82 3.75 -0.27
N ALA A 131 -1.77 4.66 0.70
CA ALA A 131 -1.79 4.32 2.11
C ALA A 131 -3.23 4.27 2.62
N HIS A 132 -3.62 3.16 3.25
CA HIS A 132 -4.96 2.94 3.75
C HIS A 132 -4.98 3.01 5.28
N PHE A 133 -6.02 3.61 5.83
CA PHE A 133 -6.11 3.93 7.25
C PHE A 133 -7.52 3.69 7.78
N ALA A 134 -7.62 3.17 9.00
CA ALA A 134 -8.85 3.11 9.77
C ALA A 134 -8.48 3.15 11.26
N GLU A 135 -9.31 3.75 12.10
CA GLU A 135 -9.20 3.53 13.54
C GLU A 135 -9.93 2.22 13.88
N ILE A 136 -9.17 1.19 14.26
CA ILE A 136 -9.68 -0.17 14.50
C ILE A 136 -9.81 -0.52 15.98
N GLN A 137 -9.37 0.36 16.87
CA GLN A 137 -9.51 0.21 18.32
C GLN A 137 -10.60 1.15 18.83
N GLU A 138 -11.24 0.74 19.91
CA GLU A 138 -12.08 1.66 20.67
C GLU A 138 -11.18 2.56 21.51
N LEU A 139 -11.07 3.83 21.10
CA LEU A 139 -10.39 4.85 21.88
C LEU A 139 -11.28 5.30 23.05
N ARG A 140 -10.65 5.73 24.15
CA ARG A 140 -11.36 6.44 25.23
C ARG A 140 -11.83 7.79 24.70
N THR A 141 -12.82 8.38 25.36
CA THR A 141 -13.49 9.62 24.93
C THR A 141 -12.55 10.80 24.64
N ASN A 142 -11.36 10.82 25.25
CA ASN A 142 -10.37 11.89 25.09
C ASN A 142 -9.11 11.46 24.32
N ASP A 143 -9.05 10.20 23.87
CA ASP A 143 -7.94 9.70 23.08
C ASP A 143 -8.22 9.97 21.60
N THR A 144 -7.26 10.57 20.91
CA THR A 144 -7.32 10.79 19.46
C THR A 144 -6.04 10.27 18.84
N ARG A 145 -6.15 9.61 17.69
CA ARG A 145 -4.99 9.28 16.85
C ARG A 145 -4.89 10.27 15.71
N GLU A 146 -3.85 11.09 15.76
CA GLU A 146 -3.54 12.06 14.72
C GLU A 146 -2.05 11.97 14.35
N PHE A 147 -1.75 12.03 13.05
CA PHE A 147 -0.38 11.99 12.57
C PHE A 147 -0.20 12.73 11.26
N ASN A 148 1.04 13.15 11.02
CA ASN A 148 1.52 13.67 9.76
C ASN A 148 2.26 12.57 9.00
N MET A 149 2.19 12.63 7.68
CA MET A 149 2.92 11.76 6.77
C MET A 149 3.98 12.56 6.05
N THR A 150 5.20 12.05 6.04
CA THR A 150 6.32 12.59 5.28
C THR A 150 6.82 11.56 4.28
N TRP A 151 7.15 12.03 3.08
CA TRP A 151 7.79 11.22 2.05
C TRP A 151 9.14 11.86 1.70
N ASN A 152 10.22 11.11 1.92
CA ASN A 152 11.60 11.56 1.71
C ASN A 152 11.91 12.87 2.47
N GLY A 153 11.41 12.96 3.70
CA GLY A 153 11.57 14.13 4.57
C GLY A 153 10.66 15.32 4.26
N VAL A 154 9.87 15.26 3.19
CA VAL A 154 8.93 16.33 2.82
C VAL A 154 7.54 16.00 3.35
N HIS A 155 6.85 16.99 3.94
CA HIS A 155 5.46 16.82 4.36
C HIS A 155 4.58 16.47 3.16
N TYR A 156 3.89 15.34 3.26
CA TYR A 156 3.13 14.76 2.17
C TYR A 156 1.62 14.89 2.40
N TYR A 157 1.15 14.54 3.60
CA TYR A 157 -0.25 14.70 3.98
C TYR A 157 -0.38 14.80 5.49
N GLY A 158 -1.38 15.52 5.95
CA GLY A 158 -1.79 15.55 7.35
C GLY A 158 -1.95 16.96 7.88
N PRO A 159 -2.44 17.09 9.12
CA PRO A 159 -2.73 16.00 10.04
C PRO A 159 -3.90 15.10 9.59
N LEU A 160 -3.81 13.80 9.84
CA LEU A 160 -4.88 12.83 9.58
C LEU A 160 -5.36 12.22 10.89
N VAL A 161 -6.67 12.30 11.13
CA VAL A 161 -7.39 11.47 12.11
C VAL A 161 -8.14 10.38 11.36
N PRO A 162 -7.70 9.11 11.42
CA PRO A 162 -8.39 8.02 10.74
C PRO A 162 -9.82 7.85 11.25
N PRO A 163 -10.81 7.61 10.38
CA PRO A 163 -12.18 7.39 10.83
C PRO A 163 -12.33 6.01 11.48
N LYS A 164 -13.16 5.94 12.53
CA LYS A 164 -13.44 4.70 13.28
C LYS A 164 -14.15 3.67 12.40
N PHE A 165 -13.57 2.48 12.29
CA PHE A 165 -14.06 1.33 11.50
C PHE A 165 -14.49 1.69 10.07
N ARG A 166 -13.83 2.68 9.47
CA ARG A 166 -14.07 3.09 8.09
C ARG A 166 -12.73 3.27 7.40
N LEU A 167 -12.62 2.74 6.20
CA LEU A 167 -11.40 2.84 5.41
C LEU A 167 -11.28 4.24 4.79
N PHE A 168 -10.13 4.88 5.04
CA PHE A 168 -9.68 6.10 4.39
C PHE A 168 -8.43 5.80 3.59
N THR A 169 -8.25 6.42 2.43
CA THR A 169 -7.05 6.19 1.59
C THR A 169 -6.43 7.50 1.19
N VAL A 170 -5.15 7.64 1.50
CA VAL A 170 -4.30 8.72 1.04
C VAL A 170 -3.54 8.17 -0.16
N PHE A 171 -3.64 8.85 -1.29
CA PHE A 171 -2.97 8.42 -2.51
C PHE A 171 -2.19 9.57 -3.14
N SER A 172 -1.15 9.23 -3.90
CA SER A 172 -0.34 10.21 -4.63
C SER A 172 -0.89 10.40 -6.04
N PRO A 173 -1.31 11.61 -6.43
CA PRO A 173 -1.76 11.87 -7.79
C PRO A 173 -0.62 11.81 -8.82
N GLU A 174 0.60 12.07 -8.37
CA GLU A 174 1.81 12.08 -9.19
C GLU A 174 2.85 11.11 -8.62
N GLY A 175 3.72 10.61 -9.50
CA GLY A 175 4.78 9.70 -9.14
C GLY A 175 5.99 10.41 -8.54
N VAL A 176 6.50 9.92 -7.41
CA VAL A 176 7.65 10.48 -6.70
C VAL A 176 8.90 9.65 -6.97
N SER A 177 10.01 10.30 -7.34
CA SER A 177 11.31 9.64 -7.55
C SER A 177 12.09 9.46 -6.24
N CYS A 178 12.78 8.34 -6.09
CA CYS A 178 13.72 8.11 -4.98
C CYS A 178 15.11 8.67 -5.33
N LYS A 179 15.31 9.98 -5.14
CA LYS A 179 16.61 10.62 -5.35
C LYS A 179 17.64 9.98 -4.41
N GLY A 180 18.72 9.44 -4.98
CA GLY A 180 19.74 8.71 -4.22
C GLY A 180 19.50 7.20 -4.07
N GLY A 181 18.46 6.65 -4.72
CA GLY A 181 18.21 5.21 -4.77
C GLY A 181 17.47 4.65 -3.54
N GLU A 182 17.17 5.48 -2.55
CA GLU A 182 16.38 5.11 -1.37
C GLU A 182 15.18 6.05 -1.22
N CYS A 183 14.07 5.48 -0.79
CA CYS A 183 12.90 6.23 -0.39
C CYS A 183 12.49 5.88 1.03
N SER A 184 11.84 6.83 1.68
CA SER A 184 11.30 6.69 3.02
C SER A 184 9.90 7.31 3.09
N PHE A 185 8.96 6.53 3.60
CA PHE A 185 7.64 6.98 3.98
C PHE A 185 7.51 6.87 5.50
N GLN A 186 7.12 7.97 6.14
CA GLN A 186 7.14 8.09 7.57
C GLN A 186 5.82 8.65 8.11
N LEU A 187 5.34 8.08 9.22
CA LEU A 187 4.23 8.62 10.00
C LEU A 187 4.76 9.12 11.34
N THR A 188 4.44 10.37 11.65
CA THR A 188 4.87 11.03 12.88
C THR A 188 3.65 11.55 13.60
N ARG A 189 3.49 11.20 14.87
CA ARG A 189 2.37 11.70 15.67
C ARG A 189 2.42 13.21 15.79
N THR A 190 1.25 13.83 15.92
CA THR A 190 1.16 15.21 16.37
C THR A 190 1.21 15.28 17.90
N ASN A 191 1.28 16.50 18.42
CA ASN A 191 1.28 16.79 19.85
C ASN A 191 -0.05 16.45 20.55
N ILE A 192 -1.13 16.21 19.81
CA ILE A 192 -2.46 15.88 20.35
C ILE A 192 -2.78 14.37 20.31
N SER A 193 -1.84 13.55 19.83
CA SER A 193 -2.09 12.15 19.50
C SER A 193 -1.46 11.16 20.47
N THR A 194 -2.23 10.12 20.83
CA THR A 194 -1.79 9.11 21.82
C THR A 194 -1.32 7.78 21.24
N LEU A 195 -1.72 7.35 20.02
CA LEU A 195 -1.30 6.05 19.42
C LEU A 195 -1.44 6.03 17.86
N PHE A 196 -0.99 4.98 17.15
CA PHE A 196 -0.81 4.94 15.67
C PHE A 196 -1.59 3.79 14.95
N PHE A 197 -1.93 3.91 13.66
CA PHE A 197 -2.43 2.81 12.80
C PHE A 197 -1.96 3.04 11.36
N PHE A 198 -1.59 1.97 10.64
CA PHE A 198 -1.04 2.07 9.29
C PHE A 198 -1.37 0.84 8.41
N LEU A 199 -1.61 1.07 7.11
CA LEU A 199 -1.63 0.04 6.05
C LEU A 199 -1.10 0.66 4.73
N THR A 200 -0.28 -0.05 3.95
CA THR A 200 0.28 0.45 2.67
C THR A 200 0.02 -0.45 1.49
N GLY A 201 -0.66 0.08 0.47
CA GLY A 201 -0.42 -0.33 -0.92
C GLY A 201 0.62 0.58 -1.56
N MET A 202 1.74 0.04 -2.04
CA MET A 202 2.72 0.82 -2.80
C MET A 202 2.90 0.28 -4.21
N PHE A 203 2.81 1.19 -5.18
CA PHE A 203 2.83 0.90 -6.62
C PHE A 203 4.00 1.66 -7.25
N ARG A 204 4.63 1.10 -8.29
CA ARG A 204 5.70 1.76 -9.04
C ARG A 204 5.35 1.81 -10.52
N ASN A 205 5.68 2.93 -11.13
CA ASN A 205 5.81 3.02 -12.58
C ASN A 205 7.27 2.71 -12.95
N PRO A 206 7.52 1.74 -13.85
CA PRO A 206 8.85 1.51 -14.42
C PRO A 206 9.36 2.71 -15.20
#